data_AF-M3ICV9-F1
#
_entry.id   AF-M3ICV9-F1
#
_cell.length_a   1.000
_cell.length_b   1.000
_cell.length_c   1.000
_cell.angle_alpha   90.00
_cell.angle_beta   90.00
_cell.angle_gamma   90.00
#
_symmetry.space_group_name_H-M   'P 1'
#
loop_
_entity.id
_entity.type
_entity.pdbx_description
1 polymer ?
#
loop_
_entity_poly.entity_id
_entity_poly.type
_entity_poly.pdbx_seq_one_letter_code
_entity_poly.pdbx_strand_id
1 'polypeptide(L)'
;MEQTLEKKSIHEDRYYRPDNFPKGLTRKVVESISHIKNEPGWLTSFRLKAFEIYEQKPMPTWGFFPNFNVDIDSYTHYIGSNQQKKKSWDEVDPEVLKSFERLGIPEHERKYLAGIEAMNDSETVYANVKKELTELGILFCDIDTAIREYPEIVKNI
;
A
#
# COMPACT_ATOMS: atom_id res chain seq x y z
N MET A 1 37.97 -21.80 -9.74
CA MET A 1 36.72 -21.38 -10.42
C MET A 1 35.56 -21.61 -9.46
N GLU A 2 35.65 -21.07 -8.24
CA GLU A 2 34.84 -21.55 -7.12
C GLU A 2 34.67 -20.47 -6.03
N GLN A 3 34.51 -19.20 -6.45
CA GLN A 3 34.34 -18.07 -5.51
C GLN A 3 33.24 -17.07 -5.90
N THR A 4 32.35 -17.42 -6.83
CA THR A 4 31.33 -16.47 -7.33
C THR A 4 29.91 -16.75 -6.83
N LEU A 5 29.69 -17.81 -6.03
CA LEU A 5 28.33 -18.23 -5.62
C LEU A 5 27.94 -17.83 -4.19
N GLU A 6 28.83 -17.23 -3.40
CA GLU A 6 28.63 -16.98 -1.96
C GLU A 6 28.34 -15.51 -1.58
N LYS A 7 27.76 -14.75 -2.51
CA LYS A 7 27.12 -13.46 -2.20
C LYS A 7 25.69 -13.43 -2.72
N LYS A 8 24.90 -14.46 -2.42
CA LYS A 8 23.46 -14.24 -2.28
C LYS A 8 23.30 -13.32 -1.08
N SER A 9 22.88 -12.09 -1.34
CA SER A 9 22.82 -11.02 -0.35
C SER A 9 22.02 -11.50 0.85
N ILE A 10 22.63 -11.50 2.04
CA ILE A 10 22.03 -11.87 3.33
C ILE A 10 20.73 -11.06 3.60
N HIS A 11 20.52 -9.96 2.86
CA HIS A 11 19.32 -9.14 2.91
C HIS A 11 18.10 -9.73 2.17
N GLU A 12 18.28 -10.55 1.13
CA GLU A 12 17.16 -11.11 0.35
C GLU A 12 16.32 -12.12 1.14
N ASP A 13 16.90 -12.76 2.17
CA ASP A 13 16.18 -13.74 2.98
C ASP A 13 15.31 -13.10 4.08
N ARG A 14 15.59 -11.85 4.46
CA ARG A 14 14.93 -11.19 5.60
C ARG A 14 13.53 -10.71 5.27
N TYR A 15 13.31 -10.17 4.07
CA TYR A 15 12.03 -9.59 3.65
C TYR A 15 11.56 -10.17 2.31
N TYR A 16 10.25 -10.21 2.10
CA TYR A 16 9.68 -10.58 0.79
C TYR A 16 9.96 -9.48 -0.24
N ARG A 17 10.03 -9.88 -1.51
CA ARG A 17 10.09 -8.94 -2.63
C ARG A 17 8.68 -8.38 -2.91
N PRO A 18 8.54 -7.12 -3.37
CA PRO A 18 7.24 -6.50 -3.64
C PRO A 18 6.30 -7.32 -4.54
N ASP A 19 6.87 -8.02 -5.52
CA ASP A 19 6.19 -8.84 -6.52
C ASP A 19 5.95 -10.30 -6.07
N ASN A 20 6.35 -10.67 -4.85
CA ASN A 20 6.33 -12.05 -4.39
C ASN A 20 6.02 -12.19 -2.89
N PHE A 21 4.78 -11.89 -2.53
CA PHE A 21 4.24 -12.14 -1.19
C PHE A 21 3.49 -13.49 -1.13
N PRO A 22 3.66 -14.25 -0.03
CA PRO A 22 2.89 -15.47 0.18
C PRO A 22 1.43 -15.14 0.49
N LYS A 23 0.60 -16.19 0.47
CA LYS A 23 -0.72 -16.14 1.08
C LYS A 23 -0.60 -16.08 2.62
N GLY A 24 -1.58 -15.45 3.24
CA GLY A 24 -1.70 -15.34 4.69
C GLY A 24 -0.91 -14.19 5.27
N LEU A 25 -1.39 -13.71 6.42
CA LEU A 25 -0.78 -12.60 7.12
C LEU A 25 0.15 -13.15 8.20
N THR A 26 1.44 -12.84 8.09
CA THR A 26 2.44 -13.24 9.08
C THR A 26 3.23 -12.03 9.54
N ARG A 27 3.92 -12.17 10.68
CA ARG A 27 4.90 -11.17 11.14
C ARG A 27 5.87 -10.76 10.02
N LYS A 28 6.41 -11.74 9.28
CA LYS A 28 7.37 -11.46 8.18
C LYS A 28 6.71 -10.67 7.06
N VAL A 29 5.45 -10.93 6.72
CA VAL A 29 4.69 -10.12 5.74
C VAL A 29 4.59 -8.67 6.22
N VAL A 30 4.18 -8.45 7.48
CA VAL A 30 4.04 -7.11 8.06
C VAL A 30 5.38 -6.34 8.06
N GLU A 31 6.45 -7.00 8.48
CA GLU A 31 7.81 -6.42 8.49
C GLU A 31 8.29 -6.13 7.06
N SER A 32 7.99 -7.00 6.09
CA SER A 32 8.37 -6.80 4.69
C SER A 32 7.66 -5.61 4.06
N ILE A 33 6.37 -5.42 4.32
CA ILE A 33 5.61 -4.26 3.84
C ILE A 33 6.24 -2.97 4.38
N SER A 34 6.51 -2.94 5.69
CA SER A 34 7.11 -1.79 6.36
C SER A 34 8.52 -1.47 5.81
N HIS A 35 9.30 -2.50 5.51
CA HIS A 35 10.61 -2.36 4.86
C HIS A 35 10.50 -1.80 3.44
N ILE A 36 9.60 -2.34 2.61
CA ILE A 36 9.40 -1.91 1.21
C ILE A 36 8.96 -0.46 1.14
N LYS A 37 8.01 -0.07 2.00
CA LYS A 37 7.51 1.31 2.09
C LYS A 37 8.46 2.27 2.82
N ASN A 38 9.62 1.78 3.28
CA ASN A 38 10.63 2.56 4.00
C ASN A 38 10.03 3.36 5.18
N GLU A 39 9.22 2.69 5.98
CA GLU A 39 8.49 3.31 7.07
C GLU A 39 9.40 3.61 8.28
N PRO A 40 9.07 4.65 9.07
CA PRO A 40 9.78 4.91 10.32
C PRO A 40 9.50 3.80 11.35
N GLY A 41 10.50 3.50 12.20
CA GLY A 41 10.43 2.34 13.11
C GLY A 41 9.26 2.36 14.11
N TRP A 42 8.71 3.54 14.44
CA TRP A 42 7.51 3.63 15.27
C TRP A 42 6.29 3.05 14.55
N LEU A 43 6.18 3.20 13.23
CA LEU A 43 5.08 2.68 12.43
C LEU A 43 5.21 1.18 12.23
N THR A 44 6.43 0.66 12.02
CA THR A 44 6.67 -0.80 12.03
C THR A 44 6.22 -1.42 13.35
N SER A 45 6.57 -0.79 14.47
CA SER A 45 6.17 -1.25 15.81
C SER A 45 4.66 -1.21 16.01
N PHE A 46 4.00 -0.15 15.50
CA PHE A 46 2.55 -0.03 15.51
C PHE A 46 1.87 -1.14 14.71
N ARG A 47 2.35 -1.42 13.49
CA ARG A 47 1.82 -2.49 12.63
C ARG A 47 1.99 -3.87 13.28
N LEU A 48 3.14 -4.14 13.89
CA LEU A 48 3.40 -5.39 14.60
C LEU A 48 2.45 -5.58 15.79
N LYS A 49 2.23 -4.52 16.58
CA LYS A 49 1.26 -4.56 17.68
C LYS A 49 -0.17 -4.81 17.18
N ALA A 50 -0.56 -4.19 16.06
CA ALA A 50 -1.86 -4.41 15.43
C ALA A 50 -2.01 -5.86 14.95
N PHE A 51 -0.95 -6.44 14.37
CA PHE A 51 -0.91 -7.84 13.96
C PHE A 51 -1.05 -8.80 15.16
N GLU A 52 -0.34 -8.56 16.26
CA GLU A 52 -0.48 -9.35 17.49
C GLU A 52 -1.92 -9.30 18.05
N ILE A 53 -2.57 -8.13 17.99
CA ILE A 53 -3.97 -7.98 18.40
C ILE A 53 -4.90 -8.74 17.45
N TYR A 54 -4.65 -8.67 16.13
CA TYR A 54 -5.41 -9.40 15.11
C TYR A 54 -5.35 -10.91 15.36
N GLU A 55 -4.16 -11.48 15.59
CA GLU A 55 -4.00 -12.92 15.86
C GLU A 55 -4.76 -13.38 17.12
N GLN A 56 -4.96 -12.49 18.09
CA GLN A 56 -5.70 -12.76 19.32
C GLN A 56 -7.22 -12.60 19.16
N LYS A 57 -7.71 -11.98 18.09
CA LYS A 57 -9.14 -11.72 17.89
C LYS A 57 -9.78 -12.89 17.13
N PRO A 58 -10.83 -13.53 17.68
CA PRO A 58 -11.57 -14.51 16.92
C PRO A 58 -12.35 -13.83 15.78
N MET A 59 -12.77 -14.62 14.80
CA MET A 59 -13.68 -14.15 13.74
C MET A 59 -14.93 -13.49 14.34
N PRO A 60 -15.37 -12.35 13.81
CA PRO A 60 -16.51 -11.63 14.35
C PRO A 60 -17.78 -12.47 14.18
N THR A 61 -18.55 -12.58 15.26
CA THR A 61 -19.83 -13.32 15.29
C THR A 61 -21.06 -12.39 15.23
N TRP A 62 -20.82 -11.08 15.16
CA TRP A 62 -21.87 -10.06 15.07
C TRP A 62 -22.19 -9.73 13.61
N GLY A 63 -23.42 -9.29 13.33
CA GLY A 63 -23.90 -8.94 11.98
C GLY A 63 -25.07 -9.80 11.51
N PHE A 64 -25.64 -9.46 10.34
CA PHE A 64 -26.79 -10.16 9.75
C PHE A 64 -26.43 -11.45 8.99
N PHE A 65 -25.17 -11.90 9.11
CA PHE A 65 -24.65 -13.08 8.41
C PHE A 65 -24.38 -14.20 9.43
N PRO A 66 -25.38 -15.03 9.76
CA PRO A 66 -25.16 -16.19 10.61
C PRO A 66 -24.11 -17.09 9.96
N ASN A 67 -23.07 -17.44 10.72
CA ASN A 67 -21.91 -18.24 10.27
C ASN A 67 -20.96 -17.52 9.30
N PHE A 68 -20.78 -16.20 9.44
CA PHE A 68 -19.69 -15.50 8.74
C PHE A 68 -18.35 -16.16 9.07
N ASN A 69 -17.75 -16.79 8.07
CA ASN A 69 -16.46 -17.44 8.17
C ASN A 69 -15.72 -17.20 6.85
N VAL A 70 -14.61 -16.48 6.92
CA VAL A 70 -13.77 -16.15 5.77
C VAL A 70 -12.38 -16.70 6.05
N ASP A 71 -11.83 -17.46 5.11
CA ASP A 71 -10.43 -17.88 5.19
C ASP A 71 -9.54 -16.71 4.76
N ILE A 72 -9.22 -15.82 5.72
CA ILE A 72 -8.37 -14.65 5.49
C ILE A 72 -6.97 -15.09 5.04
N ASP A 73 -6.49 -16.23 5.52
CA ASP A 73 -5.14 -16.71 5.20
C ASP A 73 -5.02 -17.24 3.77
N SER A 74 -6.13 -17.47 3.07
CA SER A 74 -6.13 -17.88 1.66
C SER A 74 -5.73 -16.77 0.68
N TYR A 75 -5.70 -15.50 1.14
CA TYR A 75 -5.43 -14.32 0.31
C TYR A 75 -3.97 -13.88 0.38
N THR A 76 -3.49 -13.24 -0.70
CA THR A 76 -2.27 -12.44 -0.67
C THR A 76 -2.63 -11.03 -0.25
N HIS A 77 -2.14 -10.59 0.92
CA HIS A 77 -2.58 -9.32 1.53
C HIS A 77 -1.87 -8.08 1.01
N TYR A 78 -0.78 -8.25 0.28
CA TYR A 78 -0.03 -7.14 -0.28
C TYR A 78 0.53 -7.52 -1.64
N ILE A 79 0.31 -6.65 -2.60
CA ILE A 79 0.85 -6.73 -3.95
C ILE A 79 1.51 -5.40 -4.20
N GLY A 80 2.84 -5.39 -4.10
CA GLY A 80 3.63 -4.21 -4.40
C GLY A 80 3.83 -4.10 -5.90
N SER A 81 3.59 -2.92 -6.45
CA SER A 81 4.03 -2.59 -7.80
C SER A 81 5.35 -1.83 -7.71
N ASN A 82 6.33 -2.15 -8.54
CA ASN A 82 7.55 -1.33 -8.68
C ASN A 82 7.26 -0.03 -9.47
N GLN A 83 6.00 0.41 -9.54
CA GLN A 83 5.59 1.55 -10.31
C GLN A 83 5.85 2.84 -9.53
N GLN A 84 6.43 3.82 -10.22
CA GLN A 84 6.62 5.15 -9.65
C GLN A 84 5.33 5.97 -9.79
N LYS A 85 4.94 6.66 -8.70
CA LYS A 85 3.83 7.61 -8.68
C LYS A 85 4.00 8.66 -9.78
N LYS A 86 2.97 8.83 -10.61
CA LYS A 86 2.94 9.81 -11.72
C LYS A 86 2.13 11.03 -11.35
N LYS A 87 2.52 12.18 -11.91
CA LYS A 87 1.81 13.46 -11.71
C LYS A 87 0.84 13.77 -12.85
N SER A 88 1.06 13.18 -14.01
CA SER A 88 0.14 13.26 -15.15
C SER A 88 -0.59 11.95 -15.34
N TRP A 89 -1.88 12.05 -15.70
CA TRP A 89 -2.71 10.88 -15.99
C TRP A 89 -2.21 10.14 -17.23
N ASP A 90 -1.68 10.87 -18.21
CA ASP A 90 -1.15 10.32 -19.47
C ASP A 90 0.17 9.53 -19.28
N GLU A 91 0.82 9.68 -18.12
CA GLU A 91 2.05 8.97 -17.78
C GLU A 91 1.80 7.64 -17.03
N VAL A 92 0.53 7.38 -16.66
CA VAL A 92 0.13 6.14 -15.98
C VAL A 92 0.20 4.98 -16.98
N ASP A 93 0.60 3.80 -16.48
CA ASP A 93 0.74 2.61 -17.30
C ASP A 93 -0.55 2.29 -18.09
N PRO A 94 -0.47 2.02 -19.41
CA PRO A 94 -1.64 1.68 -20.23
C PRO A 94 -2.50 0.53 -19.67
N GLU A 95 -1.91 -0.45 -18.99
CA GLU A 95 -2.66 -1.56 -18.39
C GLU A 95 -3.54 -1.08 -17.24
N VAL A 96 -3.03 -0.16 -16.43
CA VAL A 96 -3.76 0.48 -15.33
C VAL A 96 -4.88 1.36 -15.89
N LEU A 97 -4.61 2.15 -16.94
CA LEU A 97 -5.63 2.96 -17.61
C LEU A 97 -6.79 2.11 -18.16
N LYS A 98 -6.48 0.96 -18.78
CA LYS A 98 -7.47 0.03 -19.27
C LYS A 98 -8.34 -0.55 -18.15
N SER A 99 -7.76 -0.78 -16.98
CA SER A 99 -8.52 -1.21 -15.79
C SER A 99 -9.51 -0.14 -15.33
N PHE A 100 -9.10 1.14 -15.32
CA PHE A 100 -10.01 2.26 -15.01
C PHE A 100 -11.12 2.45 -16.06
N GLU A 101 -10.82 2.25 -17.33
CA GLU A 101 -11.82 2.27 -18.42
C GLU A 101 -12.86 1.17 -18.26
N ARG A 102 -12.44 -0.05 -17.88
CA ARG A 102 -13.34 -1.16 -17.60
C ARG A 102 -14.25 -0.91 -16.40
N LEU A 103 -13.77 -0.16 -15.41
CA LEU A 103 -14.56 0.28 -14.25
C LEU A 103 -15.57 1.39 -14.62
N GLY A 104 -15.52 1.90 -15.86
CA GLY A 104 -16.46 2.88 -16.36
C GLY A 104 -16.17 4.31 -15.93
N ILE A 105 -14.93 4.61 -15.48
CA ILE A 105 -14.55 5.99 -15.16
C ILE A 105 -14.59 6.83 -16.45
N PRO A 106 -15.54 7.76 -16.59
CA PRO A 106 -15.75 8.48 -17.84
C PRO A 106 -14.53 9.28 -18.26
N GLU A 107 -14.26 9.32 -19.56
CA GLU A 107 -13.13 10.06 -20.14
C GLU A 107 -13.13 11.56 -19.79
N HIS A 108 -14.31 12.14 -19.58
CA HIS A 108 -14.44 13.54 -19.18
C HIS A 108 -14.04 13.78 -17.71
N GLU A 109 -14.26 12.81 -16.82
CA GLU A 109 -13.81 12.90 -15.43
C GLU A 109 -12.28 12.87 -15.34
N ARG A 110 -11.59 12.21 -16.30
CA ARG A 110 -10.11 12.18 -16.39
C ARG A 110 -9.47 13.57 -16.43
N LYS A 111 -10.13 14.54 -17.09
CA LYS A 111 -9.66 15.93 -17.19
C LYS A 111 -9.87 16.74 -15.90
N TYR A 112 -10.79 16.30 -15.04
CA TYR A 112 -11.11 16.93 -13.76
C TYR A 112 -10.49 16.21 -12.56
N LEU A 113 -9.62 15.20 -12.77
CA LEU A 113 -8.92 14.45 -11.72
C LEU A 113 -7.91 15.27 -10.89
N ALA A 114 -7.91 16.61 -11.05
CA ALA A 114 -7.28 17.48 -10.08
C ALA A 114 -7.98 17.29 -8.72
N GLY A 115 -7.23 16.79 -7.74
CA GLY A 115 -7.70 16.41 -6.40
C GLY A 115 -7.97 14.91 -6.22
N ILE A 116 -7.58 14.05 -7.16
CA ILE A 116 -7.77 12.60 -7.05
C ILE A 116 -6.41 11.90 -6.95
N GLU A 117 -6.32 10.98 -6.01
CA GLU A 117 -5.27 9.97 -5.97
C GLU A 117 -5.85 8.65 -6.47
N ALA A 118 -5.12 8.01 -7.39
CA ALA A 118 -5.50 6.70 -7.89
C ALA A 118 -4.53 5.66 -7.34
N MET A 119 -5.09 4.62 -6.73
CA MET A 119 -4.34 3.47 -6.25
C MET A 119 -4.61 2.28 -7.17
N ASN A 120 -3.55 1.57 -7.51
CA ASN A 120 -3.63 0.27 -8.16
C ASN A 120 -2.92 -0.74 -7.26
N ASP A 121 -3.60 -1.84 -6.95
CA ASP A 121 -3.19 -2.78 -5.92
C ASP A 121 -2.88 -2.08 -4.57
N SER A 122 -1.65 -2.19 -4.06
CA SER A 122 -1.24 -1.63 -2.78
C SER A 122 -0.49 -0.30 -2.89
N GLU A 123 -0.42 0.29 -4.08
CA GLU A 123 0.42 1.45 -4.38
C GLU A 123 -0.33 2.60 -5.08
N THR A 124 0.05 3.82 -4.77
CA THR A 124 -0.49 5.04 -5.40
C THR A 124 0.21 5.30 -6.72
N VAL A 125 -0.53 5.16 -7.83
CA VAL A 125 0.00 5.29 -9.19
C VAL A 125 -0.15 6.70 -9.76
N TYR A 126 -1.11 7.47 -9.25
CA TYR A 126 -1.37 8.85 -9.66
C TYR A 126 -1.73 9.72 -8.45
N ALA A 127 -1.20 10.94 -8.39
CA ALA A 127 -1.83 12.00 -7.64
C ALA A 127 -1.65 13.35 -8.32
N ASN A 128 -2.72 14.12 -8.28
CA ASN A 128 -2.70 15.52 -8.67
C ASN A 128 -3.46 16.29 -7.61
N VAL A 129 -2.77 17.11 -6.82
CA VAL A 129 -3.40 17.88 -5.74
C VAL A 129 -3.70 19.29 -6.25
N LYS A 130 -4.93 19.76 -6.04
CA LYS A 130 -5.31 21.13 -6.37
C LYS A 130 -4.49 22.13 -5.56
N LYS A 131 -3.82 23.06 -6.23
CA LYS A 131 -2.99 24.08 -5.60
C LYS A 131 -3.79 24.94 -4.61
N GLU A 132 -5.06 25.17 -4.91
CA GLU A 132 -6.00 25.91 -4.06
C GLU A 132 -6.18 25.26 -2.69
N LEU A 133 -6.12 23.92 -2.58
CA LEU A 133 -6.19 23.22 -1.30
C LEU A 133 -4.95 23.54 -0.44
N THR A 134 -3.78 23.52 -1.06
CA THR A 134 -2.53 23.90 -0.39
C THR A 134 -2.54 25.36 0.05
N GLU A 135 -3.08 26.28 -0.76
CA GLU A 135 -3.22 27.70 -0.42
C GLU A 135 -4.16 27.93 0.78
N LEU A 136 -5.14 27.05 0.98
CA LEU A 136 -6.01 27.03 2.17
C LEU A 136 -5.39 26.34 3.40
N GLY A 137 -4.16 25.83 3.29
CA GLY A 137 -3.46 25.09 4.36
C GLY A 137 -3.93 23.64 4.52
N ILE A 138 -4.64 23.09 3.53
CA ILE A 138 -5.11 21.70 3.55
C ILE A 138 -4.00 20.78 3.04
N LEU A 139 -3.64 19.79 3.86
CA LEU A 139 -2.75 18.69 3.46
C LEU A 139 -3.58 17.56 2.85
N PHE A 140 -3.53 17.45 1.51
CA PHE A 140 -4.21 16.39 0.77
C PHE A 140 -3.19 15.56 0.00
N CYS A 141 -2.87 14.37 0.51
CA CYS A 141 -1.89 13.44 -0.06
C CYS A 141 -2.10 12.03 0.48
N ASP A 142 -1.52 11.05 -0.20
CA ASP A 142 -1.56 9.65 0.22
C ASP A 142 -0.85 9.43 1.57
N ILE A 143 -1.18 8.32 2.22
CA ILE A 143 -0.66 8.02 3.55
C ILE A 143 0.86 7.83 3.55
N ASP A 144 1.47 7.29 2.50
CA ASP A 144 2.92 7.07 2.42
C ASP A 144 3.65 8.43 2.33
N THR A 145 3.10 9.36 1.56
CA THR A 145 3.55 10.76 1.50
C THR A 145 3.35 11.45 2.84
N ALA A 146 2.19 11.28 3.49
CA ALA A 146 1.91 11.87 4.80
C ALA A 146 2.87 11.38 5.88
N ILE A 147 3.18 10.08 5.91
CA ILE A 147 4.15 9.48 6.85
C ILE A 147 5.55 10.03 6.60
N ARG A 148 5.95 10.19 5.33
CA ARG A 148 7.30 10.67 4.97
C ARG A 148 7.48 12.16 5.26
N GLU A 149 6.51 12.98 4.89
CA GLU A 149 6.63 14.45 4.89
C GLU A 149 6.07 15.09 6.16
N TYR A 150 5.08 14.46 6.80
CA TYR A 150 4.40 14.96 7.99
C TYR A 150 4.29 13.90 9.12
N PRO A 151 5.39 13.19 9.47
CA PRO A 151 5.36 12.07 10.42
C PRO A 151 4.80 12.47 11.80
N GLU A 152 5.07 13.70 12.25
CA GLU A 152 4.60 14.20 13.55
C GLU A 152 3.09 14.41 13.58
N ILE A 153 2.47 14.72 12.44
CA ILE A 153 1.00 14.83 12.36
C ILE A 153 0.41 13.42 12.44
N VAL A 154 0.90 12.50 11.59
CA VAL A 154 0.37 11.13 11.50
C VAL A 154 0.50 10.38 12.83
N LYS A 155 1.63 10.55 13.53
CA LYS A 155 1.88 9.87 14.80
C LYS A 155 0.96 10.31 15.95
N ASN A 156 0.35 11.50 15.85
CA ASN A 156 -0.48 12.10 16.90
C ASN A 156 -1.99 12.02 16.63
N ILE A 157 -2.41 11.35 15.55
CA ILE A 157 -3.82 11.00 15.27
C ILE A 157 -4.17 9.73 16.06
#